data_AF-A0A454TI72-F1
#
_entry.id   AF-A0A454TI72-F1
#
_cell.length_a   1.000
_cell.length_b   1.000
_cell.length_c   1.000
_cell.angle_alpha   90.00
_cell.angle_beta   90.00
_cell.angle_gamma   90.00
#
_symmetry.space_group_name_H-M   'P 1'
#
loop_
_entity.id
_entity.type
_entity.pdbx_description
1 polymer ?
#
loop_
_entity_poly.entity_id
_entity_poly.type
_entity_poly.pdbx_seq_one_letter_code
_entity_poly.pdbx_strand_id
1 'polypeptide(L)'
;MSLQTRIESLVLRLASEFKTIHDQVGTLSRLSTTDKTSLVSAINELRAQFDKIASATLIDDANAAGTATTFSASKITGLLDALKADLLGGADAAFDTLKELQEAILKDQSGIAALLAAVDRRVRFDAAQALTADEQAQARQNIGTVAASAIGDPETDFVPVFEAALTGA
;
A
#
# COMPACT_ATOMS: atom_id res chain seq x y z
N MET A 1 -74.19 59.47 -2.75
CA MET A 1 -72.96 59.13 -2.01
C MET A 1 -72.56 60.32 -1.16
N SER A 2 -72.46 60.18 0.16
CA SER A 2 -72.00 61.27 1.03
C SER A 2 -70.47 61.33 1.06
N LEU A 3 -69.92 62.46 1.53
CA LEU A 3 -68.49 62.58 1.82
C LEU A 3 -68.03 61.50 2.81
N GLN A 4 -68.86 61.19 3.80
CA GLN A 4 -68.61 60.14 4.77
C GLN A 4 -68.39 58.77 4.10
N THR A 5 -69.27 58.34 3.20
CA THR A 5 -69.13 57.06 2.49
C THR A 5 -67.84 56.98 1.65
N ARG A 6 -67.41 58.12 1.07
CA ARG A 6 -66.16 58.20 0.31
C ARG A 6 -64.93 58.09 1.20
N ILE A 7 -64.96 58.71 2.37
CA ILE A 7 -63.88 58.63 3.37
C ILE A 7 -63.79 57.20 3.92
N GLU A 8 -64.91 56.59 4.29
CA GLU A 8 -64.96 55.19 4.75
C GLU A 8 -64.38 54.23 3.71
N SER A 9 -64.75 54.39 2.43
CA SER A 9 -64.22 53.56 1.33
C SER A 9 -62.71 53.72 1.16
N LEU A 10 -62.19 54.95 1.27
CA LEU A 10 -60.75 55.23 1.20
C LEU A 10 -60.00 54.57 2.37
N VAL A 11 -60.52 54.71 3.60
CA VAL A 11 -59.91 54.12 4.80
C VAL A 11 -59.87 52.59 4.70
N LEU A 12 -60.96 51.96 4.24
CA LEU A 12 -61.00 50.51 4.03
C LEU A 12 -60.01 50.05 2.96
N ARG A 13 -59.87 50.79 1.86
CA ARG A 13 -58.87 50.45 0.84
C ARG A 13 -57.46 50.57 1.39
N LEU A 14 -57.12 51.67 2.07
CA LEU A 14 -55.81 51.86 2.69
C LEU A 14 -55.49 50.75 3.70
N ALA A 15 -56.46 50.37 4.54
CA ALA A 15 -56.29 49.28 5.50
C ALA A 15 -55.99 47.94 4.79
N SER A 16 -56.69 47.65 3.69
CA SER A 16 -56.43 46.46 2.87
C SER A 16 -55.02 46.49 2.27
N GLU A 17 -54.58 47.61 1.72
CA GLU A 17 -53.23 47.75 1.13
C GLU A 17 -52.13 47.57 2.19
N PHE A 18 -52.26 48.19 3.37
CA PHE A 18 -51.29 48.01 4.45
C PHE A 18 -51.23 46.57 4.95
N LYS A 19 -52.39 45.90 5.03
CA LYS A 19 -52.44 44.49 5.39
C LYS A 19 -51.72 43.63 4.35
N THR A 20 -51.95 43.87 3.05
CA THR A 20 -51.25 43.17 1.97
C THR A 20 -49.74 43.38 2.06
N ILE A 21 -49.28 44.61 2.28
CA ILE A 21 -47.84 44.92 2.45
C ILE A 21 -47.27 44.17 3.66
N HIS A 22 -47.96 44.21 4.81
CA HIS A 22 -47.51 43.53 6.03
C HIS A 22 -47.46 42.00 5.85
N ASP A 23 -48.46 41.42 5.20
CA ASP A 23 -48.52 39.97 4.94
C ASP A 23 -47.42 39.52 3.95
N GLN A 24 -47.06 40.36 2.97
CA GLN A 24 -45.96 40.10 2.02
C GLN A 24 -44.58 40.26 2.67
N VAL A 25 -44.37 41.31 3.45
CA VAL A 25 -43.09 41.59 4.12
C VAL A 25 -42.85 40.65 5.30
N GLY A 26 -43.90 40.27 6.02
CA GLY A 26 -43.82 39.46 7.22
C GLY A 26 -43.31 40.22 8.44
N THR A 27 -43.06 39.49 9.53
CA THR A 27 -42.59 40.05 10.81
C THR A 27 -41.10 39.76 11.02
N LEU A 28 -40.36 40.76 11.52
CA LEU A 28 -38.91 40.64 11.77
C LEU A 28 -38.56 39.47 12.71
N SER A 29 -39.45 39.13 13.64
CA SER A 29 -39.29 37.98 14.54
C SER A 29 -39.09 36.64 13.84
N ARG A 30 -39.63 36.49 12.62
CA ARG A 30 -39.55 35.27 11.80
C ARG A 30 -38.24 35.12 11.03
N LEU A 31 -37.40 36.15 10.98
CA LEU A 31 -36.07 36.04 10.37
C LEU A 31 -35.23 35.00 11.13
N SER A 32 -34.40 34.25 10.39
CA SER A 32 -33.42 33.32 10.95
C SER A 32 -32.04 33.96 11.12
N THR A 33 -31.86 35.20 10.66
CA THR A 33 -30.67 36.01 10.88
C THR A 33 -30.55 36.43 12.35
N THR A 34 -29.34 36.80 12.76
CA THR A 34 -29.09 37.27 14.13
C THR A 34 -29.62 38.69 14.30
N ASP A 35 -29.34 39.58 13.35
CA ASP A 35 -29.87 40.94 13.33
C ASP A 35 -31.29 40.95 12.76
N LYS A 36 -32.23 41.36 13.61
CA LYS A 36 -33.67 41.49 13.31
C LYS A 36 -34.15 42.94 13.44
N THR A 37 -33.24 43.91 13.47
CA THR A 37 -33.56 45.35 13.62
C THR A 37 -34.32 45.88 12.41
N SER A 38 -33.96 45.40 11.21
CA SER A 38 -34.66 45.70 9.96
C SER A 38 -34.38 44.61 8.91
N LEU A 39 -35.18 44.55 7.84
CA LEU A 39 -34.91 43.67 6.70
C LEU A 39 -33.56 44.00 6.04
N VAL A 40 -33.22 45.28 5.97
CA VAL A 40 -31.95 45.75 5.38
C VAL A 40 -30.77 45.25 6.20
N SER A 41 -30.86 45.31 7.53
CA SER A 41 -29.84 44.78 8.42
C SER A 41 -29.66 43.27 8.23
N ALA A 42 -30.75 42.51 8.19
CA ALA A 42 -30.73 41.07 7.95
C ALA A 42 -30.12 40.69 6.59
N ILE A 43 -30.47 41.44 5.52
CA ILE A 43 -29.91 41.23 4.18
C ILE A 43 -28.41 41.55 4.16
N ASN A 44 -27.98 42.62 4.83
CA ASN A 44 -26.57 42.99 4.93
C ASN A 44 -25.78 41.97 5.76
N GLU A 45 -26.36 41.38 6.80
CA GLU A 45 -25.75 40.25 7.54
C GLU A 45 -25.52 39.06 6.60
N LEU A 46 -26.54 38.66 5.83
CA LEU A 46 -26.43 37.56 4.88
C LEU A 46 -25.38 37.85 3.80
N ARG A 47 -25.34 39.08 3.27
CA ARG A 47 -24.32 39.52 2.31
C ARG A 47 -22.92 39.37 2.88
N ALA A 48 -22.71 39.80 4.13
CA ALA A 48 -21.42 39.68 4.81
C ALA A 48 -21.04 38.22 5.06
N GLN A 49 -22.00 37.34 5.36
CA GLN A 49 -21.74 35.90 5.48
C GLN A 49 -21.31 35.30 4.12
N PHE A 50 -21.93 35.70 3.02
CA PHE A 50 -21.50 35.28 1.68
C PHE A 50 -20.10 35.79 1.31
N ASP A 51 -19.76 37.02 1.67
CA ASP A 51 -18.41 37.55 1.46
C ASP A 51 -17.36 36.76 2.23
N LYS A 52 -17.65 36.33 3.47
CA LYS A 52 -16.77 35.45 4.23
C LYS A 52 -16.53 34.13 3.51
N ILE A 53 -17.58 33.48 2.98
CA ILE A 53 -17.47 32.22 2.23
C ILE A 53 -16.65 32.43 0.94
N ALA A 54 -16.90 33.51 0.20
CA ALA A 54 -16.16 33.81 -1.03
C ALA A 54 -14.68 34.08 -0.78
N SER A 55 -14.34 34.66 0.38
CA SER A 55 -12.96 34.89 0.82
C SER A 55 -12.30 33.68 1.50
N ALA A 56 -13.08 32.65 1.83
CA ALA A 56 -12.56 31.47 2.50
C ALA A 56 -11.67 30.68 1.53
N THR A 57 -10.37 30.63 1.83
CA THR A 57 -9.44 29.77 1.09
C THR A 57 -9.58 28.36 1.65
N LEU A 58 -10.46 27.56 1.05
CA LEU A 58 -10.67 26.15 1.45
C LEU A 58 -9.69 25.20 0.78
N ILE A 59 -9.23 25.54 -0.42
CA ILE A 59 -8.23 24.79 -1.17
C ILE A 59 -6.94 25.60 -1.17
N ASP A 60 -5.87 25.02 -0.63
CA ASP A 60 -4.56 25.65 -0.52
C ASP A 60 -3.45 24.63 -0.78
N ASP A 61 -2.96 24.59 -2.01
CA ASP A 61 -1.90 23.65 -2.44
C ASP A 61 -0.50 23.98 -1.89
N ALA A 62 -0.34 25.14 -1.26
CA ALA A 62 0.92 25.58 -0.66
C ALA A 62 0.99 25.28 0.85
N ASN A 63 -0.15 25.18 1.54
CA ASN A 63 -0.21 25.01 2.98
C ASN A 63 -0.16 23.54 3.42
N ALA A 64 1.02 22.94 3.38
CA ALA A 64 1.22 21.53 3.71
C ALA A 64 1.01 21.15 5.19
N ALA A 65 0.97 22.13 6.10
CA ALA A 65 0.72 21.91 7.53
C ALA A 65 -0.66 22.40 7.98
N GLY A 66 -1.52 22.79 7.04
CA GLY A 66 -2.87 23.29 7.32
C GLY A 66 -3.79 22.20 7.85
N THR A 67 -4.55 22.51 8.89
CA THR A 67 -5.61 21.63 9.42
C THR A 67 -7.02 22.10 9.04
N ALA A 68 -7.13 23.30 8.46
CA ALA A 68 -8.39 23.94 8.09
C ALA A 68 -8.61 24.04 6.56
N THR A 69 -7.60 23.68 5.77
CA THR A 69 -7.61 23.73 4.31
C THR A 69 -7.30 22.34 3.75
N THR A 70 -7.74 22.08 2.52
CA THR A 70 -7.41 20.84 1.78
C THR A 70 -6.58 21.15 0.55
N PHE A 71 -5.95 20.12 -0.01
CA PHE A 71 -5.34 20.19 -1.33
C PHE A 71 -6.36 20.02 -2.44
N SER A 72 -6.03 20.55 -3.62
CA SER A 72 -6.76 20.30 -4.86
C SER A 72 -6.60 18.83 -5.26
N ALA A 73 -7.57 18.31 -6.02
CA ALA A 73 -7.48 16.94 -6.54
C ALA A 73 -6.19 16.73 -7.37
N SER A 74 -5.76 17.74 -8.13
CA SER A 74 -4.53 17.69 -8.91
C SER A 74 -3.29 17.57 -8.02
N LYS A 75 -3.22 18.34 -6.93
CA LYS A 75 -2.11 18.25 -5.97
C LYS A 75 -2.09 16.89 -5.26
N ILE A 76 -3.25 16.36 -4.88
CA ILE A 76 -3.36 15.03 -4.26
C ILE A 76 -2.84 13.95 -5.21
N THR A 77 -3.28 13.94 -6.47
CA THR A 77 -2.78 12.99 -7.48
C THR A 77 -1.26 13.11 -7.65
N GLY A 78 -0.73 14.34 -7.75
CA GLY A 78 0.71 14.56 -7.86
C GLY A 78 1.50 14.06 -6.64
N LEU A 79 0.98 14.20 -5.42
CA LEU A 79 1.59 13.64 -4.21
C LEU A 79 1.57 12.12 -4.19
N LEU A 80 0.49 11.49 -4.69
CA LEU A 80 0.41 10.04 -4.81
C LEU A 80 1.38 9.49 -5.86
N ASP A 81 1.53 10.19 -6.98
CA ASP A 81 2.50 9.83 -8.01
C ASP A 81 3.94 9.98 -7.50
N ALA A 82 4.24 11.05 -6.75
CA ALA A 82 5.53 11.23 -6.10
C ALA A 82 5.82 10.15 -5.06
N LEU A 83 4.85 9.83 -4.18
CA LEU A 83 4.97 8.76 -3.21
C LEU A 83 5.23 7.41 -3.89
N LYS A 84 4.52 7.13 -5.00
CA LYS A 84 4.75 5.93 -5.79
C LYS A 84 6.18 5.90 -6.35
N ALA A 85 6.66 7.01 -6.91
CA ALA A 85 8.03 7.10 -7.40
C ALA A 85 9.06 6.89 -6.28
N ASP A 86 8.86 7.51 -5.11
CA ASP A 86 9.74 7.38 -3.94
C ASP A 86 9.78 5.93 -3.41
N LEU A 87 8.63 5.25 -3.33
CA LEU A 87 8.56 3.84 -2.95
C LEU A 87 9.25 2.92 -3.96
N LEU A 88 9.26 3.30 -5.23
CA LEU A 88 10.02 2.62 -6.28
C LEU A 88 11.50 3.05 -6.31
N GLY A 89 11.92 3.97 -5.43
CA GLY A 89 13.30 4.46 -5.36
C GLY A 89 13.69 5.41 -6.50
N GLY A 90 12.70 6.02 -7.17
CA GLY A 90 12.91 6.83 -8.38
C GLY A 90 13.29 6.02 -9.61
N ALA A 91 13.15 4.69 -9.55
CA ALA A 91 13.45 3.82 -10.66
C ALA A 91 12.37 3.91 -11.75
N ASP A 92 12.79 3.80 -13.01
CA ASP A 92 11.88 3.73 -14.17
C ASP A 92 10.86 2.60 -13.95
N ALA A 93 9.68 2.68 -14.57
CA ALA A 93 8.73 1.57 -14.61
C ALA A 93 9.36 0.27 -15.16
N ALA A 94 10.47 0.38 -15.89
CA ALA A 94 11.29 -0.74 -16.35
C ALA A 94 12.12 -1.42 -15.23
N PHE A 95 12.46 -0.70 -14.15
CA PHE A 95 13.28 -1.15 -13.03
C PHE A 95 12.49 -1.01 -11.72
N ASP A 96 11.32 -1.66 -11.63
CA ASP A 96 10.55 -1.71 -10.38
C ASP A 96 11.39 -2.43 -9.32
N THR A 97 11.99 -1.67 -8.41
CA THR A 97 12.90 -2.17 -7.37
C THR A 97 12.27 -3.28 -6.53
N LEU A 98 10.95 -3.28 -6.36
CA LEU A 98 10.22 -4.34 -5.66
C LEU A 98 10.15 -5.62 -6.50
N LYS A 99 10.02 -5.51 -7.83
CA LYS A 99 10.08 -6.65 -8.75
C LYS A 99 11.49 -7.21 -8.82
N GLU A 100 12.51 -6.37 -8.88
CA GLU A 100 13.91 -6.81 -8.85
C GLU A 100 14.24 -7.53 -7.53
N LEU A 101 13.78 -7.01 -6.39
CA LEU A 101 13.90 -7.69 -5.09
C LEU A 101 13.14 -9.01 -5.06
N GLN A 102 11.93 -9.06 -5.61
CA GLN A 102 11.15 -10.31 -5.73
C GLN A 102 11.92 -11.36 -6.56
N GLU A 103 12.45 -10.96 -7.71
CA GLU A 103 13.22 -11.83 -8.60
C GLU A 103 14.53 -12.29 -7.94
N ALA A 104 15.24 -11.39 -7.25
CA ALA A 104 16.46 -11.71 -6.51
C ALA A 104 16.19 -12.76 -5.42
N ILE A 105 15.13 -12.58 -4.62
CA ILE A 105 14.74 -13.53 -3.57
C ILE A 105 14.36 -14.91 -4.15
N LEU A 106 13.63 -14.95 -5.26
CA LEU A 106 13.25 -16.20 -5.92
C LEU A 106 14.47 -16.91 -6.51
N LYS A 107 15.38 -16.15 -7.13
CA LYS A 107 16.64 -16.68 -7.67
C LYS A 107 17.54 -17.19 -6.55
N ASP A 108 17.65 -16.47 -5.44
CA ASP A 108 18.42 -16.90 -4.27
C ASP A 108 17.87 -18.18 -3.64
N GLN A 109 16.55 -18.38 -3.60
CA GLN A 109 15.97 -19.66 -3.17
C GLN A 109 16.44 -20.83 -4.06
N SER A 110 16.46 -20.64 -5.38
CA SER A 110 16.96 -21.66 -6.31
C SER A 110 18.47 -21.88 -6.17
N GLY A 111 19.23 -20.81 -5.94
CA GLY A 111 20.68 -20.85 -5.74
C GLY A 111 21.06 -21.56 -4.44
N ILE A 112 20.38 -21.25 -3.34
CA ILE A 112 20.56 -21.89 -2.02
C ILE A 112 20.15 -23.35 -2.09
N ALA A 113 19.03 -23.69 -2.73
CA ALA A 113 18.63 -25.08 -2.92
C ALA A 113 19.65 -25.87 -3.76
N ALA A 114 20.19 -25.27 -4.83
CA ALA A 114 21.23 -25.89 -5.63
C ALA A 114 22.53 -26.07 -4.85
N LEU A 115 22.93 -25.09 -4.03
CA LEU A 115 24.11 -25.17 -3.17
C LEU A 115 23.94 -26.26 -2.10
N LEU A 116 22.79 -26.29 -1.42
CA LEU A 116 22.48 -27.31 -0.42
C LEU A 116 22.52 -28.71 -1.05
N ALA A 117 21.86 -28.89 -2.18
CA ALA A 117 21.85 -30.17 -2.89
C ALA A 117 23.25 -30.57 -3.41
N ALA A 118 24.11 -29.60 -3.75
CA ALA A 118 25.50 -29.87 -4.12
C ALA A 118 26.36 -30.26 -2.91
N VAL A 119 26.09 -29.67 -1.74
CA VAL A 119 26.75 -30.02 -0.47
C VAL A 119 26.31 -31.40 0.02
N ASP A 120 25.03 -31.72 -0.04
CA ASP A 120 24.47 -33.02 0.36
C ASP A 120 25.05 -34.20 -0.44
N ARG A 121 25.45 -33.95 -1.70
CA ARG A 121 26.06 -34.95 -2.58
C ARG A 121 27.56 -35.18 -2.32
N ARG A 122 28.18 -34.44 -1.39
CA ARG A 122 29.60 -34.63 -1.06
C ARG A 122 29.78 -35.74 -0.02
N VAL A 123 30.82 -36.54 -0.23
CA VAL A 123 31.27 -37.50 0.78
C VAL A 123 31.93 -36.73 1.94
N ARG A 124 31.41 -36.91 3.14
CA ARG A 124 31.93 -36.36 4.39
C ARG A 124 33.07 -37.22 4.92
N PHE A 125 34.07 -36.57 5.50
CA PHE A 125 35.18 -37.24 6.17
C PHE A 125 35.09 -37.12 7.70
N ASP A 126 34.28 -36.19 8.21
CA ASP A 126 34.15 -35.85 9.63
C ASP A 126 33.19 -36.76 10.38
N ALA A 127 32.31 -37.48 9.66
CA ALA A 127 31.33 -38.37 10.25
C ALA A 127 30.89 -39.46 9.25
N ALA A 128 30.41 -40.59 9.79
CA ALA A 128 29.81 -41.65 8.98
C ALA A 128 28.61 -41.11 8.16
N GLN A 129 28.43 -41.64 6.95
CA GLN A 129 27.31 -41.33 6.05
C GLN A 129 26.60 -42.60 5.60
N ALA A 130 25.26 -42.54 5.53
CA ALA A 130 24.44 -43.63 5.00
C ALA A 130 24.23 -43.45 3.49
N LEU A 131 25.25 -43.80 2.70
CA LEU A 131 25.20 -43.77 1.24
C LEU A 131 24.60 -45.08 0.70
N THR A 132 23.76 -44.99 -0.32
CA THR A 132 23.26 -46.14 -1.09
C THR A 132 24.41 -46.84 -1.86
N ALA A 133 24.20 -48.08 -2.31
CA ALA A 133 25.23 -48.84 -3.03
C ALA A 133 25.73 -48.11 -4.30
N ASP A 134 24.82 -47.48 -5.04
CA ASP A 134 25.13 -46.73 -6.26
C ASP A 134 25.90 -45.44 -5.95
N GLU A 135 25.49 -44.69 -4.92
CA GLU A 135 26.20 -43.49 -4.48
C GLU A 135 27.62 -43.82 -4.02
N GLN A 136 27.81 -44.92 -3.28
CA GLN A 136 29.13 -45.37 -2.87
C GLN A 136 30.00 -45.77 -4.07
N ALA A 137 29.42 -46.44 -5.07
CA ALA A 137 30.14 -46.81 -6.29
C ALA A 137 30.60 -45.59 -7.09
N GLN A 138 29.71 -44.61 -7.31
CA GLN A 138 30.04 -43.37 -7.99
C GLN A 138 31.09 -42.57 -7.22
N ALA A 139 30.96 -42.46 -5.89
CA ALA A 139 31.93 -41.79 -5.04
C ALA A 139 33.33 -42.42 -5.18
N ARG A 140 33.44 -43.75 -5.09
CA ARG A 140 34.70 -44.48 -5.28
C ARG A 140 35.30 -44.26 -6.67
N GLN A 141 34.47 -44.31 -7.71
CA GLN A 141 34.89 -44.04 -9.08
C GLN A 141 35.48 -42.62 -9.23
N ASN A 142 34.85 -41.61 -8.64
CA ASN A 142 35.30 -40.22 -8.72
C ASN A 142 36.68 -40.00 -8.09
N ILE A 143 37.02 -40.75 -7.02
CA ILE A 143 38.31 -40.63 -6.32
C ILE A 143 39.32 -41.71 -6.74
N GLY A 144 38.98 -42.58 -7.68
CA GLY A 144 39.87 -43.65 -8.18
C GLY A 144 40.13 -44.78 -7.18
N THR A 145 39.17 -45.08 -6.30
CA THR A 145 39.28 -46.19 -5.33
C THR A 145 38.39 -47.37 -5.71
N VAL A 146 38.67 -48.55 -5.13
CA VAL A 146 37.88 -49.77 -5.32
C VAL A 146 37.21 -50.18 -4.00
N ALA A 147 36.13 -50.95 -4.08
CA ALA A 147 35.46 -51.45 -2.88
C ALA A 147 36.36 -52.46 -2.14
N ALA A 148 36.30 -52.51 -0.81
CA ALA A 148 37.08 -53.47 -0.01
C ALA A 148 36.79 -54.93 -0.43
N SER A 149 35.53 -55.23 -0.76
CA SER A 149 35.13 -56.55 -1.27
C SER A 149 35.79 -56.94 -2.60
N ALA A 150 36.27 -55.98 -3.40
CA ALA A 150 36.99 -56.24 -4.64
C ALA A 150 38.48 -56.53 -4.42
N ILE A 151 39.05 -56.08 -3.30
CA ILE A 151 40.45 -56.34 -2.93
C ILE A 151 40.56 -57.66 -2.12
N GLY A 152 39.56 -57.96 -1.30
CA GLY A 152 39.65 -59.01 -0.28
C GLY A 152 40.20 -58.44 1.03
N ASP A 153 40.60 -59.32 1.96
CA ASP A 153 41.25 -58.91 3.20
C ASP A 153 42.70 -58.49 2.91
N PRO A 154 43.05 -57.20 3.03
CA PRO A 154 44.41 -56.73 2.75
C PRO A 154 45.48 -57.33 3.68
N GLU A 155 45.06 -57.85 4.84
CA GLU A 155 45.94 -58.48 5.83
C GLU A 155 46.07 -60.00 5.62
N THR A 156 45.54 -60.54 4.50
CA THR A 156 45.66 -61.96 4.18
C THR A 156 47.14 -62.35 4.05
N ASP A 157 47.61 -63.25 4.91
CA ASP A 157 48.91 -63.89 4.75
C ASP A 157 48.85 -64.92 3.61
N PHE A 158 49.57 -64.63 2.52
CA PHE A 158 49.63 -65.50 1.35
C PHE A 158 50.70 -66.59 1.46
N VAL A 159 51.56 -66.60 2.49
CA VAL A 159 52.58 -67.63 2.67
C VAL A 159 51.96 -69.03 2.82
N PRO A 160 50.97 -69.26 3.70
CA PRO A 160 50.34 -70.57 3.82
C PRO A 160 49.60 -71.00 2.54
N VAL A 161 48.99 -70.05 1.83
CA VAL A 161 48.29 -70.31 0.55
C VAL A 161 49.28 -70.78 -0.52
N PHE A 162 50.44 -70.14 -0.59
CA PHE A 162 51.52 -70.51 -1.50
C PHE A 162 52.12 -71.87 -1.16
N GLU A 163 52.39 -72.14 0.12
CA GLU A 163 52.95 -73.43 0.58
C GLU A 163 51.99 -74.60 0.34
N ALA A 164 50.68 -74.39 0.53
CA ALA A 164 49.65 -75.38 0.19
C ALA A 164 49.64 -75.70 -1.31
N ALA A 165 49.70 -74.69 -2.18
CA ALA A 165 49.72 -74.88 -3.63
C ALA A 165 50.97 -75.65 -4.14
N LEU A 166 52.10 -75.51 -3.46
CA LEU A 166 53.36 -76.23 -3.77
C LEU A 166 53.30 -77.72 -3.44
N THR A 167 52.51 -78.10 -2.43
CA THR A 167 52.46 -79.47 -1.91
C THR A 167 51.33 -80.33 -2.50
N GLY A 168 50.45 -79.72 -3.32
CA GLY A 168 49.45 -80.44 -4.13
C GLY A 168 48.30 -81.06 -3.33
N ALA A 169 47.97 -80.51 -2.15
CA ALA A 169 46.74 -80.78 -1.43
C ALA A 169 45.64 -79.77 -1.80
#